data_AF-A0AAN7YIE1-F1
#
_entry.id   AF-A0AAN7YIE1-F1
#
_cell.length_a   1.000
_cell.length_b   1.000
_cell.length_c   1.000
_cell.angle_alpha   90.00
_cell.angle_beta   90.00
_cell.angle_gamma   90.00
#
_symmetry.space_group_name_H-M   'P 1'
#
loop_
_entity.id
_entity.type
_entity.pdbx_description
1 polymer ?
#
loop_
_entity_poly.entity_id
_entity_poly.type
_entity_poly.pdbx_seq_one_letter_code
_entity_poly.pdbx_strand_id
1 'polypeptide(L)'
;MSAHEMEPFTLVEETGHPAPYRMFDNVVDLTSGKTADHDLSYLQALREANPDMIGKPSFPPHVSSRENPDPEQELTVPTSPHLVTAIPSYNLPLRAFAAAGLATCTLDTTTDSFASFRGFNGPTRRADHGTLAETVHFAKYQYTWSLENFIVYLVANVQYVLASRREGEDVFGPSAATDSLMQAVGGWLLSDEEVVWVYDRYWTRSKGLYREVMKADWGKVILDERVKKDLTGVTNKFFDSKGVYEDLGVPWKRGLLFRREKLMCWDGPDGPPGNGKTISIKALMHTLLDREDPIPTLYVRNAPQTYDISRVFSQARALSPCMLILEDVETIVTPQTRSYFFNEMDGLENNDGLFIVASTNFLERLDTGLSKRPSRFDRKYLFPLPNEHERTLYCEYWRHKLASNKAIEFPKQLSPAMAHITPHFSFAFLQECFVATLLILARQEEDLDETVVDHDELNEYELWRVFRSQADILRKEVESKEERESSTVTNVLMPGNPLAGAYRASRQPSSRLSAVGGKTELPSLLAHARTEDTGKLLPALSAQFDKSEHINETAYEMRI
;
A
#
# COMPACT_ATOMS: atom_id res chain seq x y z
N MET A 1 -82.78 8.42 8.17
CA MET A 1 -82.83 8.05 6.73
C MET A 1 -82.39 9.26 5.93
N SER A 2 -81.63 9.02 4.85
CA SER A 2 -81.06 9.96 3.86
C SER A 2 -79.70 10.60 4.14
N ALA A 3 -78.86 10.43 3.10
CA ALA A 3 -77.83 11.31 2.54
C ALA A 3 -76.91 12.11 3.48
N HIS A 4 -75.61 11.80 3.42
CA HIS A 4 -74.56 12.81 3.42
C HIS A 4 -73.39 12.39 2.52
N GLU A 5 -72.95 13.38 1.74
CA GLU A 5 -71.83 13.43 0.80
C GLU A 5 -70.46 13.29 1.48
N MET A 6 -69.45 12.81 0.73
CA MET A 6 -68.18 13.53 0.56
C MET A 6 -67.42 12.99 -0.66
N GLU A 7 -66.97 13.91 -1.52
CA GLU A 7 -66.18 13.71 -2.74
C GLU A 7 -64.73 13.29 -2.47
N PRO A 8 -64.04 12.72 -3.48
CA PRO A 8 -62.60 12.93 -3.66
C PRO A 8 -62.28 13.74 -4.92
N PHE A 9 -61.42 14.72 -4.70
CA PHE A 9 -61.00 15.81 -5.57
C PHE A 9 -60.43 15.40 -6.93
N THR A 10 -60.72 16.26 -7.90
CA THR A 10 -60.29 16.30 -9.29
C THR A 10 -58.77 16.53 -9.42
N LEU A 11 -58.13 15.77 -10.31
CA LEU A 11 -56.79 16.08 -10.84
C LEU A 11 -56.91 17.32 -11.74
N VAL A 12 -56.27 18.41 -11.34
CA VAL A 12 -56.01 19.56 -12.21
C VAL A 12 -54.67 19.31 -12.90
N GLU A 13 -54.69 19.22 -14.23
CA GLU A 13 -53.50 19.36 -15.06
C GLU A 13 -52.96 20.79 -14.92
N GLU A 14 -51.69 20.92 -14.51
CA GLU A 14 -50.90 22.12 -14.81
C GLU A 14 -49.77 21.76 -15.78
N THR A 15 -49.64 22.66 -16.73
CA THR A 15 -48.96 22.59 -18.02
C THR A 15 -47.44 22.70 -17.93
N GLY A 16 -46.75 21.90 -18.74
CA GLY A 16 -45.57 22.25 -19.55
C GLY A 16 -44.41 23.03 -18.91
N HIS A 17 -43.32 22.32 -18.58
CA HIS A 17 -41.95 22.80 -18.78
C HIS A 17 -41.06 21.67 -19.29
N PRO A 18 -40.18 21.90 -20.29
CA PRO A 18 -39.29 20.88 -20.82
C PRO A 18 -38.12 20.68 -19.83
N ALA A 19 -37.97 19.48 -19.28
CA ALA A 19 -36.74 19.12 -18.59
C ALA A 19 -35.59 19.04 -19.61
N PRO A 20 -34.48 19.79 -19.44
CA PRO A 20 -33.28 19.56 -20.23
C PRO A 20 -32.49 18.39 -19.60
N TYR A 21 -31.47 17.92 -20.32
CA TYR A 21 -30.53 16.84 -19.96
C TYR A 21 -30.94 15.44 -20.44
N ARG A 22 -30.74 15.22 -21.75
CA ARG A 22 -30.44 13.89 -22.31
C ARG A 22 -28.93 13.65 -22.20
N MET A 23 -28.53 12.57 -21.56
CA MET A 23 -27.19 12.00 -21.71
C MET A 23 -27.09 11.43 -23.13
N PHE A 24 -26.15 11.95 -23.93
CA PHE A 24 -25.62 11.44 -25.20
C PHE A 24 -26.53 10.49 -26.00
N ASP A 25 -27.08 10.96 -27.12
CA ASP A 25 -27.92 10.14 -28.01
C ASP A 25 -27.18 8.91 -28.60
N ASN A 26 -25.84 8.88 -28.61
CA ASN A 26 -25.03 7.80 -29.22
C ASN A 26 -23.94 7.25 -28.28
N VAL A 27 -24.33 6.65 -27.15
CA VAL A 27 -23.41 5.85 -26.31
C VAL A 27 -22.88 4.60 -27.04
N VAL A 28 -23.58 4.13 -28.08
CA VAL A 28 -23.24 2.91 -28.82
C VAL A 28 -22.03 3.09 -29.74
N ASP A 29 -21.76 4.30 -30.22
CA ASP A 29 -20.65 4.54 -31.17
C ASP A 29 -19.28 4.65 -30.49
N LEU A 30 -19.25 4.82 -29.16
CA LEU A 30 -18.01 5.01 -28.38
C LEU A 30 -17.39 3.71 -27.85
N THR A 31 -18.02 2.55 -28.09
CA THR A 31 -17.53 1.24 -27.60
C THR A 31 -17.15 0.30 -28.74
N SER A 32 -16.31 0.76 -29.67
CA SER A 32 -15.70 -0.12 -30.69
C SER A 32 -14.37 -0.77 -30.25
N GLY A 33 -14.22 -1.02 -28.94
CA GLY A 33 -13.13 -1.82 -28.37
C GLY A 33 -13.63 -3.21 -28.00
N LYS A 34 -13.16 -4.26 -28.69
CA LYS A 34 -13.55 -5.68 -28.54
C LYS A 34 -13.18 -6.34 -27.18
N THR A 35 -13.53 -5.74 -26.05
CA THR A 35 -13.31 -6.33 -24.71
C THR A 35 -14.46 -6.10 -23.72
N ALA A 36 -15.65 -5.68 -24.16
CA ALA A 36 -16.74 -5.24 -23.29
C ALA A 36 -17.96 -6.21 -23.21
N ASP A 37 -17.73 -7.53 -23.13
CA ASP A 37 -18.83 -8.51 -22.97
C ASP A 37 -19.51 -8.40 -21.57
N HIS A 38 -18.82 -7.84 -20.58
CA HIS A 38 -19.39 -7.60 -19.24
C HIS A 38 -20.33 -6.38 -19.18
N ASP A 39 -20.08 -5.34 -20.00
CA ASP A 39 -20.87 -4.11 -19.99
C ASP A 39 -22.20 -4.26 -20.73
N LEU A 40 -22.23 -5.09 -21.79
CA LEU A 40 -23.46 -5.41 -22.53
C LEU A 40 -24.51 -6.12 -21.65
N SER A 41 -24.06 -7.06 -20.81
CA SER A 41 -24.93 -7.80 -19.89
C SER A 41 -25.52 -6.90 -18.80
N TYR A 42 -24.72 -5.95 -18.30
CA TYR A 42 -25.15 -4.97 -17.31
C TYR A 42 -26.14 -3.95 -17.88
N LEU A 43 -25.89 -3.45 -19.09
CA LEU A 43 -26.80 -2.54 -19.79
C LEU A 43 -28.13 -3.22 -20.19
N GLN A 44 -28.10 -4.53 -20.49
CA GLN A 44 -29.31 -5.29 -20.78
C GLN A 44 -30.16 -5.51 -19.52
N ALA A 45 -29.55 -5.83 -18.38
CA ALA A 45 -30.25 -5.94 -17.10
C ALA A 45 -30.85 -4.59 -16.64
N LEU A 46 -30.17 -3.47 -16.90
CA LEU A 46 -30.66 -2.13 -16.63
C LEU A 46 -31.88 -1.75 -17.50
N ARG A 47 -31.93 -2.21 -18.76
CA ARG A 47 -33.07 -2.05 -19.67
C ARG A 47 -34.29 -2.85 -19.24
N GLU A 48 -34.11 -4.07 -18.76
CA GLU A 48 -35.21 -4.90 -18.26
C GLU A 48 -35.82 -4.35 -16.97
N ALA A 49 -35.00 -3.74 -16.12
CA ALA A 49 -35.46 -3.16 -14.85
C ALA A 49 -36.13 -1.78 -15.01
N ASN A 50 -35.78 -1.00 -16.03
CA ASN A 50 -36.28 0.39 -16.20
C ASN A 50 -36.61 0.72 -17.68
N PRO A 51 -37.68 0.13 -18.25
CA PRO A 51 -38.01 0.25 -19.67
C PRO A 51 -38.41 1.66 -20.12
N ASP A 52 -38.82 2.54 -19.21
CA ASP A 52 -39.29 3.90 -19.53
C ASP A 52 -38.17 4.97 -19.50
N MET A 53 -36.96 4.62 -19.04
CA MET A 53 -35.83 5.56 -18.92
C MET A 53 -34.86 5.54 -20.11
N ILE A 54 -34.98 4.55 -21.01
CA ILE A 54 -34.11 4.40 -22.19
C ILE A 54 -35.03 4.37 -23.41
N GLY A 55 -34.95 5.38 -24.26
CA GLY A 55 -35.79 5.51 -25.45
C GLY A 55 -35.75 4.24 -26.31
N LYS A 56 -36.92 3.79 -26.79
CA LYS A 56 -37.00 2.68 -27.76
C LYS A 56 -36.15 3.03 -28.98
N PRO A 57 -35.34 2.09 -29.50
CA PRO A 57 -34.62 2.33 -30.73
C PRO A 57 -35.63 2.54 -31.86
N SER A 58 -35.63 3.73 -32.47
CA SER A 58 -36.32 3.96 -33.73
C SER A 58 -35.47 3.38 -34.84
N PHE A 59 -35.62 2.07 -35.08
CA PHE A 59 -35.20 1.53 -36.37
C PHE A 59 -36.21 2.01 -37.42
N PRO A 60 -35.79 2.64 -38.53
CA PRO A 60 -36.71 2.82 -39.65
C PRO A 60 -37.15 1.43 -40.12
N PRO A 61 -38.44 1.21 -40.42
CA PRO A 61 -38.88 -0.08 -40.93
C PRO A 61 -38.15 -0.34 -42.25
N HIS A 62 -37.70 -1.58 -42.43
CA HIS A 62 -37.17 -2.07 -43.69
C HIS A 62 -38.16 -1.74 -44.83
N VAL A 63 -37.87 -0.71 -45.62
CA VAL A 63 -38.50 -0.51 -46.93
C VAL A 63 -37.64 -1.26 -47.93
N SER A 64 -38.09 -2.46 -48.27
CA SER A 64 -37.64 -3.18 -49.45
C SER A 64 -38.30 -2.55 -50.69
N SER A 65 -37.70 -1.51 -51.26
CA SER A 65 -37.90 -1.16 -52.67
C SER A 65 -36.85 -0.16 -53.12
N ARG A 66 -36.20 -0.50 -54.24
CA ARG A 66 -35.28 0.34 -54.99
C ARG A 66 -35.94 1.68 -55.35
N GLU A 67 -35.52 2.77 -54.74
CA GLU A 67 -35.59 4.10 -55.34
C GLU A 67 -34.28 4.85 -55.05
N ASN A 68 -33.76 5.53 -56.06
CA ASN A 68 -32.49 6.25 -56.05
C ASN A 68 -32.43 7.27 -54.91
N PRO A 69 -31.28 7.46 -54.24
CA PRO A 69 -31.13 8.55 -53.28
C PRO A 69 -31.07 9.89 -54.02
N ASP A 70 -31.89 10.85 -53.57
CA ASP A 70 -31.80 12.26 -53.88
C ASP A 70 -30.39 12.79 -53.56
N PRO A 71 -29.77 13.62 -54.43
CA PRO A 71 -28.41 14.08 -54.25
C PRO A 71 -28.37 15.39 -53.45
N GLU A 72 -28.80 15.43 -52.18
CA GLU A 72 -28.66 16.66 -51.37
C GLU A 72 -28.88 16.49 -49.85
N GLN A 73 -28.33 15.44 -49.23
CA GLN A 73 -28.13 15.43 -47.76
C GLN A 73 -26.68 15.73 -47.43
N GLU A 74 -26.36 17.01 -47.26
CA GLU A 74 -25.13 17.45 -46.59
C GLU A 74 -25.10 16.86 -45.18
N LEU A 75 -24.18 15.92 -44.92
CA LEU A 75 -23.79 15.54 -43.58
C LEU A 75 -23.23 16.79 -42.89
N THR A 76 -24.03 17.43 -42.05
CA THR A 76 -23.56 18.47 -41.14
C THR A 76 -22.64 17.82 -40.10
N VAL A 77 -21.33 17.99 -40.27
CA VAL A 77 -20.33 17.52 -39.31
C VAL A 77 -20.57 18.27 -37.99
N PRO A 78 -20.76 17.57 -36.85
CA PRO A 78 -20.98 18.24 -35.57
C PRO A 78 -19.72 19.02 -35.18
N THR A 79 -19.82 20.34 -35.19
CA THR A 79 -18.76 21.27 -34.77
C THR A 79 -18.77 21.39 -33.26
N SER A 80 -18.22 20.39 -32.56
CA SER A 80 -17.93 20.56 -31.13
C SER A 80 -17.03 21.80 -30.96
N PRO A 81 -17.41 22.77 -30.12
CA PRO A 81 -16.57 23.95 -29.87
C PRO A 81 -15.31 23.61 -29.05
N HIS A 82 -15.20 22.38 -28.55
CA HIS A 82 -14.09 21.91 -27.75
C HIS A 82 -13.37 20.74 -28.42
N LEU A 83 -12.04 20.78 -28.34
CA LEU A 83 -11.17 19.64 -28.61
C LEU A 83 -10.99 18.87 -27.30
N VAL A 84 -11.12 17.55 -27.37
CA VAL A 84 -11.08 16.66 -26.20
C VAL A 84 -9.81 15.83 -26.23
N THR A 85 -9.04 15.88 -25.15
CA THR A 85 -7.84 15.05 -24.97
C THR A 85 -8.02 14.15 -23.76
N ALA A 86 -7.98 12.83 -23.98
CA ALA A 86 -8.02 11.84 -22.91
C ALA A 86 -6.61 11.56 -22.39
N ILE A 87 -6.41 11.74 -21.09
CA ILE A 87 -5.11 11.58 -20.44
C ILE A 87 -5.31 10.66 -19.23
N PRO A 88 -4.52 9.59 -19.05
CA PRO A 88 -4.57 8.81 -17.81
C PRO A 88 -4.14 9.67 -16.61
N SER A 89 -4.93 9.70 -15.54
CA SER A 89 -4.71 10.59 -14.38
C SER A 89 -3.40 10.30 -13.64
N TYR A 90 -2.87 9.08 -13.77
CA TYR A 90 -1.57 8.69 -13.21
C TYR A 90 -0.39 9.14 -14.07
N ASN A 91 -0.60 9.45 -15.36
CA ASN A 91 0.45 9.90 -16.26
C ASN A 91 0.75 11.39 -16.04
N LEU A 92 -0.30 12.23 -16.07
CA LEU A 92 -0.19 13.67 -15.81
C LEU A 92 -1.22 14.09 -14.76
N PRO A 93 -0.85 14.19 -13.47
CA PRO A 93 -1.81 14.43 -12.40
C PRO A 93 -2.21 15.91 -12.31
N LEU A 94 -3.15 16.35 -13.14
CA LEU A 94 -3.57 17.76 -13.26
C LEU A 94 -4.06 18.37 -11.94
N ARG A 95 -4.76 17.55 -11.13
CA ARG A 95 -5.24 17.97 -9.80
C ARG A 95 -4.09 18.20 -8.81
N ALA A 96 -3.03 17.40 -8.88
CA ALA A 96 -1.85 17.58 -8.03
C ALA A 96 -1.03 18.80 -8.47
N PHE A 97 -0.91 19.01 -9.78
CA PHE A 97 -0.28 20.21 -10.34
C PHE A 97 -1.00 21.50 -9.89
N ALA A 98 -2.34 21.49 -9.89
CA ALA A 98 -3.13 22.60 -9.35
C ALA A 98 -2.98 22.75 -7.82
N ALA A 99 -2.98 21.65 -7.07
CA ALA A 99 -2.77 21.68 -5.63
C ALA A 99 -1.37 22.19 -5.22
N ALA A 100 -0.38 22.10 -6.11
CA ALA A 100 0.94 22.71 -5.95
C ALA A 100 0.93 24.24 -6.16
N GLY A 101 -0.23 24.84 -6.45
CA GLY A 101 -0.38 26.28 -6.69
C GLY A 101 0.00 26.72 -8.10
N LEU A 102 0.25 25.77 -9.02
CA LEU A 102 0.69 26.05 -10.39
C LEU A 102 -0.48 26.22 -11.37
N ALA A 103 -1.69 25.84 -10.96
CA ALA A 103 -2.94 26.01 -11.70
C ALA A 103 -4.11 26.13 -10.71
N THR A 104 -5.27 26.59 -11.17
CA THR A 104 -6.52 26.50 -10.41
C THR A 104 -7.33 25.30 -10.87
N CYS A 105 -7.96 24.60 -9.93
CA CYS A 105 -8.83 23.46 -10.21
C CYS A 105 -9.99 23.47 -9.22
N THR A 106 -11.15 23.92 -9.68
CA THR A 106 -12.35 24.08 -8.86
C THR A 106 -13.39 23.06 -9.29
N LEU A 107 -13.90 22.28 -8.34
CA LEU A 107 -14.95 21.31 -8.58
C LEU A 107 -16.23 22.03 -9.00
N ASP A 108 -16.83 21.61 -10.11
CA ASP A 108 -18.10 22.13 -10.61
C ASP A 108 -19.21 21.13 -10.31
N THR A 109 -19.91 21.37 -9.21
CA THR A 109 -21.12 20.61 -8.83
C THR A 109 -22.40 21.30 -9.29
N THR A 110 -22.29 22.48 -9.92
CA THR A 110 -23.45 23.29 -10.32
C THR A 110 -23.99 22.88 -11.68
N THR A 111 -23.10 22.47 -12.58
CA THR A 111 -23.47 22.13 -13.95
C THR A 111 -23.45 20.64 -14.25
N ASP A 112 -22.88 19.81 -13.38
CA ASP A 112 -22.78 18.37 -13.60
C ASP A 112 -22.76 17.57 -12.29
N SER A 113 -22.99 16.26 -12.42
CA SER A 113 -23.02 15.33 -11.31
C SER A 113 -21.62 15.06 -10.75
N PHE A 114 -21.56 14.70 -9.47
CA PHE A 114 -20.35 14.25 -8.79
C PHE A 114 -20.58 12.87 -8.21
N ALA A 115 -19.63 11.95 -8.42
CA ALA A 115 -19.65 10.63 -7.80
C ALA A 115 -18.31 10.33 -7.16
N SER A 116 -18.34 9.84 -5.92
CA SER A 116 -17.17 9.34 -5.21
C SER A 116 -17.41 7.93 -4.71
N PHE A 117 -16.36 7.11 -4.76
CA PHE A 117 -16.31 5.89 -3.98
C PHE A 117 -16.01 6.27 -2.54
N ARG A 118 -16.88 5.82 -1.64
CA ARG A 118 -16.68 5.96 -0.20
C ARG A 118 -16.49 4.57 0.37
N GLY A 119 -15.41 4.41 1.12
CA GLY A 119 -15.07 3.15 1.79
C GLY A 119 -14.71 3.43 3.23
N PHE A 120 -15.00 2.48 4.11
CA PHE A 120 -14.45 2.52 5.46
C PHE A 120 -13.11 1.82 5.46
N ASN A 121 -12.03 2.59 5.66
CA ASN A 121 -10.75 2.00 5.99
C ASN A 121 -10.79 1.65 7.47
N GLY A 122 -10.69 0.36 7.77
CA GLY A 122 -10.53 -0.11 9.14
C GLY A 122 -9.40 0.64 9.85
N PRO A 123 -9.48 0.79 11.18
CA PRO A 123 -8.44 1.45 11.95
C PRO A 123 -7.08 0.86 11.59
N THR A 124 -6.13 1.72 11.22
CA THR A 124 -4.73 1.32 11.24
C THR A 124 -4.39 0.92 12.68
N ARG A 125 -3.45 -0.01 12.89
CA ARG A 125 -3.13 -0.61 14.22
C ARG A 125 -2.91 0.37 15.40
N ARG A 126 -2.85 1.69 15.17
CA ARG A 126 -2.65 2.75 16.17
C ARG A 126 -3.81 3.75 16.30
N ALA A 127 -4.87 3.61 15.51
CA ALA A 127 -6.05 4.48 15.58
C ALA A 127 -7.20 3.70 16.23
N ASP A 128 -7.88 4.29 17.21
CA ASP A 128 -9.05 3.65 17.85
C ASP A 128 -10.26 3.56 16.91
N HIS A 129 -10.24 4.35 15.83
CA HIS A 129 -11.33 4.45 14.88
C HIS A 129 -10.81 4.32 13.45
N GLY A 130 -11.57 3.63 12.61
CA GLY A 130 -11.34 3.63 11.18
C GLY A 130 -11.67 4.98 10.57
N THR A 131 -11.15 5.21 9.37
CA THR A 131 -11.36 6.45 8.64
C THR A 131 -12.23 6.18 7.43
N LEU A 132 -13.22 7.02 7.18
CA LEU A 132 -13.87 7.05 5.89
C LEU A 132 -12.87 7.56 4.86
N ALA A 133 -12.57 6.72 3.87
CA ALA A 133 -11.83 7.08 2.69
C ALA A 133 -12.80 7.44 1.58
N GLU A 134 -12.44 8.47 0.82
CA GLU A 134 -13.22 8.93 -0.30
C GLU A 134 -12.31 9.11 -1.50
N THR A 135 -12.70 8.55 -2.64
CA THR A 135 -11.99 8.70 -3.91
C THR A 135 -12.98 9.13 -4.97
N VAL A 136 -12.70 10.25 -5.63
CA VAL A 136 -13.55 10.76 -6.71
C VAL A 136 -13.54 9.78 -7.88
N HIS A 137 -14.73 9.31 -8.26
CA HIS A 137 -14.91 8.41 -9.41
C HIS A 137 -15.37 9.16 -10.65
N PHE A 138 -16.25 10.15 -10.47
CA PHE A 138 -16.72 11.03 -11.53
C PHE A 138 -16.79 12.47 -11.02
N ALA A 139 -16.19 13.41 -11.75
CA ALA A 139 -16.30 14.82 -11.42
C ALA A 139 -15.97 15.72 -12.62
N LYS A 140 -16.63 16.87 -12.67
CA LYS A 140 -16.28 17.98 -13.55
C LYS A 140 -15.50 19.04 -12.77
N TYR A 141 -14.46 19.57 -13.37
CA TYR A 141 -13.66 20.66 -12.82
C TYR A 141 -13.56 21.79 -13.83
N GLN A 142 -13.67 23.02 -13.33
CA GLN A 142 -13.18 24.21 -14.03
C GLN A 142 -11.69 24.34 -13.71
N TYR A 143 -10.87 24.40 -14.76
CA TYR A 143 -9.42 24.37 -14.62
C TYR A 143 -8.81 25.56 -15.36
N THR A 144 -8.03 26.39 -14.66
CA THR A 144 -7.36 27.53 -15.28
C THR A 144 -5.86 27.40 -15.12
N TRP A 145 -5.13 27.52 -16.24
CA TRP A 145 -3.68 27.50 -16.25
C TRP A 145 -3.14 28.46 -17.30
N SER A 146 -2.17 29.30 -16.94
CA SER A 146 -1.55 30.28 -17.85
C SER A 146 -2.57 31.17 -18.61
N LEU A 147 -3.65 31.59 -17.92
CA LEU A 147 -4.78 32.37 -18.46
C LEU A 147 -5.71 31.61 -19.42
N GLU A 148 -5.44 30.34 -19.71
CA GLU A 148 -6.32 29.46 -20.47
C GLU A 148 -7.29 28.74 -19.54
N ASN A 149 -8.54 28.59 -19.98
CA ASN A 149 -9.57 27.84 -19.26
C ASN A 149 -9.84 26.51 -19.96
N PHE A 150 -9.95 25.46 -19.15
CA PHE A 150 -10.25 24.11 -19.57
C PHE A 150 -11.40 23.57 -18.72
N ILE A 151 -12.18 22.68 -19.32
CA ILE A 151 -13.10 21.82 -18.57
C ILE A 151 -12.42 20.47 -18.43
N VAL A 152 -12.28 19.96 -17.21
CA VAL A 152 -11.66 18.66 -16.95
C VAL A 152 -12.70 17.72 -16.36
N TYR A 153 -13.00 16.64 -17.08
CA TYR A 153 -13.80 15.53 -16.56
C TYR A 153 -12.88 14.44 -16.05
N LEU A 154 -13.04 14.04 -14.78
CA LEU A 154 -12.45 12.83 -14.25
C LEU A 154 -13.48 11.70 -14.37
N VAL A 155 -13.14 10.62 -15.05
CA VAL A 155 -13.94 9.40 -15.14
C VAL A 155 -13.05 8.21 -14.79
N ALA A 156 -13.30 7.61 -13.62
CA ALA A 156 -12.43 6.64 -12.99
C ALA A 156 -10.97 7.13 -12.92
N ASN A 157 -10.09 6.55 -13.74
CA ASN A 157 -8.65 6.85 -13.77
C ASN A 157 -8.21 7.61 -15.03
N VAL A 158 -9.16 8.11 -15.82
CA VAL A 158 -8.90 8.92 -17.02
C VAL A 158 -9.48 10.31 -16.79
N GLN A 159 -8.70 11.31 -17.17
CA GLN A 159 -9.11 12.71 -17.18
C GLN A 159 -9.23 13.17 -18.63
N TYR A 160 -10.39 13.74 -18.98
CA TYR A 160 -10.69 14.29 -20.29
C TYR A 160 -10.58 15.80 -20.19
N VAL A 161 -9.60 16.37 -20.89
CA VAL A 161 -9.35 17.81 -20.93
C VAL A 161 -10.03 18.36 -22.17
N LEU A 162 -10.97 19.27 -21.97
CA LEU A 162 -11.69 19.98 -23.02
C LEU A 162 -11.12 21.39 -23.10
N ALA A 163 -10.51 21.72 -24.24
CA ALA A 163 -10.03 23.05 -24.56
C ALA A 163 -10.90 23.64 -25.67
N SER A 164 -11.21 24.94 -25.60
CA SER A 164 -11.90 25.62 -26.69
C SER A 164 -11.05 25.60 -27.96
N ARG A 165 -11.66 25.22 -29.08
CA ARG A 165 -10.98 25.13 -30.37
C ARG A 165 -10.54 26.51 -30.83
N ARG A 166 -9.27 26.66 -31.22
CA ARG A 166 -8.72 27.89 -31.79
C ARG A 166 -8.91 27.94 -33.30
N GLU A 167 -8.85 29.14 -33.86
CA GLU A 167 -8.91 29.35 -35.30
C GLU A 167 -7.72 28.65 -35.99
N GLY A 168 -8.01 27.79 -36.97
CA GLY A 168 -7.00 27.00 -37.69
C GLY A 168 -6.68 25.62 -37.10
N GLU A 169 -7.21 25.26 -35.93
CA GLU A 169 -7.07 23.89 -35.39
C GLU A 169 -8.03 22.91 -36.08
N ASP A 170 -7.56 21.68 -36.34
CA ASP A 170 -8.38 20.61 -36.90
C ASP A 170 -9.44 20.11 -35.89
N VAL A 171 -10.63 19.73 -36.37
CA VAL A 171 -11.75 19.28 -35.52
C VAL A 171 -11.41 17.99 -34.76
N PHE A 172 -10.58 17.14 -35.36
CA PHE A 172 -10.16 15.85 -34.79
C PHE A 172 -8.69 15.88 -34.34
N GLY A 173 -8.06 17.06 -34.39
CA GLY A 173 -6.66 17.26 -34.06
C GLY A 173 -6.41 17.54 -32.57
N PRO A 174 -5.13 17.57 -32.16
CA PRO A 174 -4.75 17.98 -30.82
C PRO A 174 -5.00 19.48 -30.62
N SER A 175 -5.23 19.88 -29.37
CA SER A 175 -5.28 21.30 -28.99
C SER A 175 -3.90 21.78 -28.56
N ALA A 176 -3.43 22.88 -29.15
CA ALA A 176 -2.15 23.48 -28.76
C ALA A 176 -2.15 23.96 -27.29
N ALA A 177 -3.33 24.36 -26.78
CA ALA A 177 -3.50 24.75 -25.38
C ALA A 177 -3.33 23.56 -24.44
N THR A 178 -3.97 22.42 -24.75
CA THR A 178 -3.81 21.19 -23.97
C THR A 178 -2.37 20.68 -24.04
N ASP A 179 -1.75 20.68 -25.21
CA ASP A 179 -0.36 20.22 -25.37
C ASP A 179 0.60 21.05 -24.52
N SER A 180 0.41 22.37 -24.47
CA SER A 180 1.21 23.27 -23.63
C SER A 180 1.02 22.99 -22.14
N LEU A 181 -0.22 22.75 -21.70
CA LEU A 181 -0.52 22.34 -20.32
C LEU A 181 0.16 20.99 -19.99
N MET A 182 0.06 20.02 -20.90
CA MET A 182 0.69 18.71 -20.73
C MET A 182 2.21 18.80 -20.62
N GLN A 183 2.84 19.64 -21.46
CA GLN A 183 4.28 19.90 -21.39
C GLN A 183 4.68 20.58 -20.08
N ALA A 184 3.89 21.55 -19.58
CA ALA A 184 4.17 22.22 -18.32
C ALA A 184 4.04 21.27 -17.12
N VAL A 185 2.99 20.44 -17.10
CA VAL A 185 2.80 19.42 -16.06
C VAL A 185 3.91 18.37 -16.14
N GLY A 186 4.29 17.95 -17.34
CA GLY A 186 5.43 17.07 -17.57
C GLY A 186 6.74 17.69 -17.08
N GLY A 187 6.97 18.97 -17.39
CA GLY A 187 8.11 19.75 -16.90
C GLY A 187 8.14 19.86 -15.38
N TRP A 188 6.99 20.00 -14.72
CA TRP A 188 6.90 19.98 -13.25
C TRP A 188 7.09 18.59 -12.63
N LEU A 189 6.63 17.54 -13.30
CA LEU A 189 6.94 16.17 -12.91
C LEU A 189 8.44 15.90 -13.00
N LEU A 190 9.11 16.51 -13.98
CA LEU A 190 10.54 16.42 -14.22
C LEU A 190 11.36 17.48 -13.46
N SER A 191 10.73 18.53 -12.92
CA SER A 191 11.44 19.58 -12.19
C SER A 191 11.96 19.01 -10.86
N ASP A 192 13.20 19.39 -10.52
CA ASP A 192 14.06 18.97 -9.40
C ASP A 192 13.42 19.10 -8.01
N GLU A 193 12.27 18.48 -7.78
CA GLU A 193 11.74 18.38 -6.43
C GLU A 193 12.40 17.21 -5.71
N GLU A 194 12.96 17.55 -4.55
CA GLU A 194 13.32 16.70 -3.42
C GLU A 194 12.19 15.71 -3.04
N VAL A 195 12.09 14.58 -3.76
CA VAL A 195 11.07 13.55 -3.54
C VAL A 195 11.67 12.14 -3.58
N VAL A 196 10.98 11.22 -2.90
CA VAL A 196 11.13 9.77 -3.13
C VAL A 196 9.87 9.28 -3.83
N TRP A 197 10.02 8.55 -4.92
CA TRP A 197 8.90 7.89 -5.60
C TRP A 197 8.48 6.67 -4.79
N VAL A 198 7.19 6.55 -4.46
CA VAL A 198 6.65 5.43 -3.69
C VAL A 198 5.62 4.69 -4.51
N TYR A 199 5.80 3.38 -4.67
CA TYR A 199 4.82 2.49 -5.29
C TYR A 199 3.99 1.77 -4.24
N ASP A 200 2.68 1.99 -4.27
CA ASP A 200 1.68 1.22 -3.53
C ASP A 200 0.43 1.12 -4.42
N ARG A 201 0.39 0.12 -5.31
CA ARG A 201 -0.55 -0.03 -6.45
C ARG A 201 -0.47 1.04 -7.54
N TYR A 202 -0.01 2.24 -7.20
CA TYR A 202 0.25 3.35 -8.09
C TYR A 202 1.46 4.15 -7.59
N TRP A 203 2.08 4.91 -8.49
CA TRP A 203 3.21 5.76 -8.16
C TRP A 203 2.76 7.07 -7.53
N THR A 204 3.44 7.47 -6.47
CA THR A 204 3.25 8.77 -5.79
C THR A 204 4.60 9.41 -5.49
N ARG A 205 4.66 10.75 -5.49
CA ARG A 205 5.86 11.51 -5.08
C ARG A 205 5.76 11.87 -3.61
N SER A 206 6.64 11.34 -2.75
CA SER A 206 6.56 11.51 -1.30
C SER A 206 7.63 12.47 -0.76
N LYS A 207 7.27 13.74 -0.56
CA LYS A 207 8.08 14.73 0.19
C LYS A 207 8.24 14.38 1.67
N GLY A 208 7.24 13.69 2.23
CA GLY A 208 7.30 13.20 3.61
C GLY A 208 8.39 12.16 3.81
N LEU A 209 8.43 11.15 2.93
CA LEU A 209 9.49 10.13 2.97
C LEU A 209 10.86 10.73 2.67
N TYR A 210 10.96 11.66 1.70
CA TYR A 210 12.20 12.38 1.43
C TYR A 210 12.76 13.04 2.70
N ARG A 211 11.96 13.85 3.41
CA ARG A 211 12.40 14.49 4.67
C ARG A 211 12.82 13.50 5.75
N GLU A 212 12.22 12.32 5.82
CA GLU A 212 12.63 11.27 6.75
C GLU A 212 13.94 10.60 6.32
N VAL A 213 14.16 10.44 5.02
CA VAL A 213 15.40 9.90 4.46
C VAL A 213 16.57 10.86 4.72
N MET A 214 16.38 12.16 4.51
CA MET A 214 17.44 13.17 4.76
C MET A 214 17.86 13.28 6.24
N LYS A 215 17.09 12.70 7.18
CA LYS A 215 17.48 12.61 8.60
C LYS A 215 18.36 11.38 8.90
N ALA A 216 18.42 10.42 7.98
CA ALA A 216 19.21 9.20 8.12
C ALA A 216 20.69 9.53 8.04
N ASP A 217 21.52 8.77 8.76
CA ASP A 217 22.96 8.99 8.76
C ASP A 217 23.67 7.65 9.04
N TRP A 218 24.80 7.41 8.37
CA TRP A 218 25.57 6.19 8.53
C TRP A 218 26.19 6.06 9.93
N GLY A 219 26.40 7.17 10.64
CA GLY A 219 26.81 7.19 12.04
C GLY A 219 25.74 6.66 13.00
N LYS A 220 24.45 6.75 12.62
CA LYS A 220 23.32 6.18 13.39
C LYS A 220 23.06 4.70 13.11
N VAL A 221 23.64 4.16 12.04
CA VAL A 221 23.51 2.74 11.69
C VAL A 221 24.54 1.95 12.50
N ILE A 222 24.10 1.04 13.37
CA ILE A 222 24.99 0.10 14.06
C ILE A 222 25.18 -1.10 13.15
N LEU A 223 26.36 -1.20 12.53
CA LEU A 223 26.77 -2.25 11.60
C LEU A 223 28.30 -2.27 11.53
N ASP A 224 28.88 -3.41 11.14
CA ASP A 224 30.31 -3.53 10.86
C ASP A 224 30.80 -2.42 9.90
N GLU A 225 31.85 -1.68 10.32
CA GLU A 225 32.40 -0.55 9.58
C GLU A 225 32.93 -0.91 8.19
N ARG A 226 33.39 -2.15 7.99
CA ARG A 226 33.80 -2.63 6.67
C ARG A 226 32.59 -2.77 5.76
N VAL A 227 31.47 -3.27 6.28
CA VAL A 227 30.22 -3.40 5.51
C VAL A 227 29.66 -2.03 5.14
N LYS A 228 29.67 -1.05 6.05
CA LYS A 228 29.26 0.34 5.74
C LYS A 228 30.09 0.96 4.63
N LYS A 229 31.42 0.80 4.71
CA LYS A 229 32.36 1.32 3.70
C LYS A 229 32.18 0.62 2.35
N ASP A 230 31.98 -0.70 2.34
CA ASP A 230 31.73 -1.45 1.10
C ASP A 230 30.40 -1.04 0.46
N LEU A 231 29.31 -0.93 1.23
CA LEU A 231 28.01 -0.47 0.74
C LEU A 231 28.11 0.92 0.10
N THR A 232 28.67 1.89 0.82
CA THR A 232 28.84 3.27 0.34
C THR A 232 29.75 3.32 -0.89
N GLY A 233 30.85 2.57 -0.87
CA GLY A 233 31.81 2.51 -1.97
C GLY A 233 31.24 1.88 -3.23
N VAL A 234 30.53 0.76 -3.12
CA VAL A 234 29.87 0.09 -4.25
C VAL A 234 28.80 0.99 -4.87
N THR A 235 28.01 1.66 -4.04
CA THR A 235 26.93 2.55 -4.48
C THR A 235 27.49 3.78 -5.23
N ASN A 236 28.42 4.54 -4.64
CA ASN A 236 28.97 5.71 -5.31
C ASN A 236 29.74 5.33 -6.57
N LYS A 237 30.63 4.32 -6.47
CA LYS A 237 31.41 3.87 -7.63
C LYS A 237 30.53 3.41 -8.78
N PHE A 238 29.37 2.80 -8.52
CA PHE A 238 28.46 2.40 -9.59
C PHE A 238 28.00 3.58 -10.44
N PHE A 239 27.54 4.67 -9.81
CA PHE A 239 27.04 5.84 -10.51
C PHE A 239 28.17 6.67 -11.15
N ASP A 240 29.33 6.73 -10.51
CA ASP A 240 30.50 7.46 -11.02
C ASP A 240 31.21 6.75 -12.19
N SER A 241 30.94 5.46 -12.40
CA SER A 241 31.68 4.63 -13.37
C SER A 241 30.94 4.36 -14.68
N LYS A 242 29.87 5.09 -15.03
CA LYS A 242 29.08 4.84 -16.26
C LYS A 242 29.95 4.61 -17.51
N GLY A 243 30.89 5.51 -17.78
CA GLY A 243 31.77 5.41 -18.96
C GLY A 243 32.64 4.14 -18.96
N VAL A 244 33.05 3.64 -17.79
CA VAL A 244 33.81 2.39 -17.68
C VAL A 244 32.99 1.19 -18.11
N TYR A 245 31.68 1.18 -17.82
CA TYR A 245 30.79 0.11 -18.27
C TYR A 245 30.61 0.13 -19.78
N GLU A 246 30.42 1.32 -20.34
CA GLU A 246 30.27 1.54 -21.78
C GLU A 246 31.54 1.10 -22.54
N ASP A 247 32.73 1.52 -22.09
CA ASP A 247 34.01 1.16 -22.70
C ASP A 247 34.28 -0.35 -22.70
N LEU A 248 33.85 -1.04 -21.64
CA LEU A 248 34.00 -2.49 -21.50
C LEU A 248 32.87 -3.28 -22.20
N GLY A 249 31.83 -2.61 -22.70
CA GLY A 249 30.67 -3.25 -23.33
C GLY A 249 29.86 -4.14 -22.38
N VAL A 250 29.86 -3.83 -21.08
CA VAL A 250 29.14 -4.60 -20.06
C VAL A 250 27.88 -3.87 -19.60
N PRO A 251 26.76 -4.57 -19.31
CA PRO A 251 25.52 -3.92 -18.88
C PRO A 251 25.72 -3.08 -17.61
N TRP A 252 25.28 -1.82 -17.64
CA TRP A 252 25.43 -0.89 -16.51
C TRP A 252 24.29 -1.05 -15.52
N LYS A 253 24.19 -2.23 -14.89
CA LYS A 253 23.19 -2.53 -13.86
C LYS A 253 23.82 -3.18 -12.64
N ARG A 254 23.21 -3.01 -11.47
CA ARG A 254 23.70 -3.58 -10.21
C ARG A 254 22.56 -4.04 -9.32
N GLY A 255 22.71 -5.20 -8.67
CA GLY A 255 21.75 -5.73 -7.73
C GLY A 255 22.38 -6.07 -6.37
N LEU A 256 21.93 -5.39 -5.32
CA LEU A 256 22.27 -5.73 -3.94
C LEU A 256 21.11 -6.48 -3.27
N LEU A 257 21.44 -7.55 -2.55
CA LEU A 257 20.47 -8.29 -1.73
C LEU A 257 20.88 -8.24 -0.25
N PHE A 258 20.04 -7.63 0.57
CA PHE A 258 20.19 -7.58 2.03
C PHE A 258 19.45 -8.76 2.63
N ARG A 259 20.19 -9.73 3.15
CA ARG A 259 19.64 -10.95 3.74
C ARG A 259 19.94 -11.01 5.22
N ARG A 260 19.04 -11.62 5.98
CA ARG A 260 19.33 -11.97 7.37
C ARG A 260 20.27 -13.18 7.47
N GLU A 261 20.94 -13.30 8.61
CA GLU A 261 21.54 -14.56 9.03
C GLU A 261 20.49 -15.55 9.53
N LYS A 262 20.62 -16.79 9.06
CA LYS A 262 19.89 -17.94 9.58
C LYS A 262 20.73 -18.52 10.73
N LEU A 263 20.28 -18.34 11.97
CA LEU A 263 20.93 -18.91 13.13
C LEU A 263 20.45 -20.35 13.32
N MET A 264 21.38 -21.29 13.53
CA MET A 264 21.07 -22.71 13.75
C MET A 264 20.45 -22.97 15.13
N CYS A 265 20.75 -22.14 16.14
CA CYS A 265 20.21 -22.27 17.49
C CYS A 265 18.83 -21.61 17.66
N TRP A 266 18.27 -21.08 16.57
CA TRP A 266 16.88 -20.65 16.50
C TRP A 266 16.19 -21.64 15.57
N ASP A 267 15.55 -22.66 16.14
CA ASP A 267 14.92 -23.75 15.37
C ASP A 267 13.55 -23.36 14.79
N GLY A 268 13.07 -22.15 15.08
CA GLY A 268 11.99 -21.53 14.32
C GLY A 268 12.44 -21.14 12.91
N PRO A 269 11.57 -21.18 11.89
CA PRO A 269 11.90 -20.69 10.55
C PRO A 269 12.26 -19.19 10.54
N ASP A 270 11.87 -18.47 11.60
CA ASP A 270 11.73 -17.03 11.63
C ASP A 270 12.46 -16.42 12.84
N GLY A 271 13.80 -16.40 12.87
CA GLY A 271 14.50 -15.56 13.89
C GLY A 271 14.05 -14.08 13.87
N PRO A 272 14.46 -13.26 14.85
CA PRO A 272 13.81 -11.98 15.05
C PRO A 272 14.13 -10.98 13.91
N PRO A 273 13.12 -10.26 13.35
CA PRO A 273 13.37 -9.16 12.42
C PRO A 273 14.07 -8.00 13.14
N GLY A 274 14.54 -7.02 12.36
CA GLY A 274 15.09 -5.77 12.91
C GLY A 274 16.61 -5.67 13.02
N ASN A 275 17.38 -6.43 12.23
CA ASN A 275 18.86 -6.35 12.21
C ASN A 275 19.43 -5.15 11.43
N GLY A 276 18.68 -4.06 11.26
CA GLY A 276 19.19 -2.84 10.62
C GLY A 276 19.18 -2.80 9.08
N LYS A 277 18.48 -3.70 8.39
CA LYS A 277 18.33 -3.66 6.91
C LYS A 277 17.68 -2.35 6.43
N THR A 278 16.51 -2.02 6.95
CA THR A 278 15.72 -0.84 6.55
C THR A 278 16.44 0.48 6.85
N ILE A 279 17.08 0.60 8.03
CA ILE A 279 17.84 1.82 8.38
C ILE A 279 19.07 1.99 7.47
N SER A 280 19.72 0.89 7.06
CA SER A 280 20.83 0.92 6.11
C SER A 280 20.37 1.31 4.70
N ILE A 281 19.20 0.83 4.27
CA ILE A 281 18.57 1.28 3.01
C ILE A 281 18.32 2.78 3.07
N LYS A 282 17.72 3.30 4.14
CA LYS A 282 17.49 4.74 4.29
C LYS A 282 18.78 5.56 4.27
N ALA A 283 19.86 5.08 4.88
CA ALA A 283 21.17 5.75 4.83
C ALA A 283 21.76 5.75 3.40
N LEU A 284 21.59 4.66 2.63
CA LEU A 284 21.96 4.61 1.22
C LEU A 284 21.13 5.58 0.37
N MET A 285 19.81 5.66 0.60
CA MET A 285 18.94 6.61 -0.08
C MET A 285 19.42 8.05 0.16
N HIS A 286 19.71 8.40 1.41
CA HIS A 286 20.24 9.72 1.74
C HIS A 286 21.56 9.98 1.03
N THR A 287 22.50 9.02 1.06
CA THR A 287 23.80 9.12 0.38
C THR A 287 23.65 9.47 -1.10
N LEU A 288 22.61 8.94 -1.77
CA LEU A 288 22.38 9.18 -3.19
C LEU A 288 21.60 10.46 -3.50
N LEU A 289 20.68 10.85 -2.62
CA LEU A 289 19.89 12.08 -2.73
C LEU A 289 20.70 13.33 -2.36
N ASP A 290 21.74 13.19 -1.54
CA ASP A 290 22.63 14.28 -1.09
C ASP A 290 23.87 14.48 -2.00
N ARG A 291 23.95 13.76 -3.13
CA ARG A 291 25.01 13.95 -4.12
C ARG A 291 24.88 15.31 -4.81
N GLU A 292 25.98 15.80 -5.37
CA GLU A 292 25.98 17.00 -6.23
C GLU A 292 25.05 16.84 -7.43
N ASP A 293 25.00 15.63 -8.00
CA ASP A 293 23.99 15.18 -8.96
C ASP A 293 23.11 14.12 -8.27
N PRO A 294 21.97 14.51 -7.68
CA PRO A 294 21.10 13.63 -6.93
C PRO A 294 20.55 12.49 -7.79
N ILE A 295 20.64 11.26 -7.28
CA ILE A 295 20.10 10.10 -7.99
C ILE A 295 18.64 9.86 -7.56
N PRO A 296 17.66 9.88 -8.49
CA PRO A 296 16.28 9.55 -8.21
C PRO A 296 16.14 8.21 -7.49
N THR A 297 15.32 8.19 -6.44
CA THR A 297 15.08 7.01 -5.62
C THR A 297 13.62 6.58 -5.69
N LEU A 298 13.41 5.30 -6.01
CA LEU A 298 12.11 4.65 -6.07
C LEU A 298 12.01 3.60 -4.95
N TYR A 299 10.95 3.65 -4.17
CA TYR A 299 10.67 2.75 -3.05
C TYR A 299 9.36 2.00 -3.28
N VAL A 300 9.44 0.67 -3.40
CA VAL A 300 8.29 -0.19 -3.61
C VAL A 300 7.81 -0.73 -2.27
N ARG A 301 6.60 -0.35 -1.86
CA ARG A 301 5.96 -0.84 -0.63
C ARG A 301 5.22 -2.15 -0.87
N ASN A 302 4.52 -2.26 -1.99
CA ASN A 302 3.69 -3.44 -2.30
C ASN A 302 3.49 -3.58 -3.82
N ALA A 303 3.81 -4.75 -4.37
CA ALA A 303 3.63 -5.07 -5.79
C ALA A 303 3.27 -6.56 -5.98
N PRO A 304 2.06 -6.98 -5.58
CA PRO A 304 1.72 -8.40 -5.48
C PRO A 304 1.34 -9.05 -6.81
N GLN A 305 1.12 -8.27 -7.88
CA GLN A 305 0.69 -8.77 -9.20
C GLN A 305 1.75 -8.54 -10.27
N THR A 306 1.69 -9.30 -11.38
CA THR A 306 2.63 -9.16 -12.50
C THR A 306 2.58 -7.78 -13.15
N TYR A 307 1.38 -7.19 -13.30
CA TYR A 307 1.25 -5.83 -13.83
C TYR A 307 1.87 -4.77 -12.90
N ASP A 308 1.90 -5.01 -11.58
CA ASP A 308 2.55 -4.11 -10.63
C ASP A 308 4.06 -4.10 -10.88
N ILE A 309 4.65 -5.29 -11.05
CA ILE A 309 6.08 -5.45 -11.35
C ILE A 309 6.43 -4.74 -12.67
N SER A 310 5.61 -4.92 -13.71
CA SER A 310 5.82 -4.25 -15.00
C SER A 310 5.87 -2.72 -14.85
N ARG A 311 4.92 -2.14 -14.11
CA ARG A 311 4.87 -0.71 -13.83
C ARG A 311 6.05 -0.22 -13.00
N VAL A 312 6.51 -1.06 -12.07
CA VAL A 312 7.66 -0.74 -11.23
C VAL A 312 8.92 -0.60 -12.08
N PHE A 313 9.22 -1.61 -12.91
CA PHE A 313 10.42 -1.60 -13.75
C PHE A 313 10.34 -0.57 -14.88
N SER A 314 9.16 -0.37 -15.47
CA SER A 314 8.95 0.68 -16.49
C SER A 314 9.29 2.07 -15.94
N GLN A 315 8.84 2.40 -14.73
CA GLN A 315 9.14 3.69 -14.09
C GLN A 315 10.62 3.80 -13.72
N ALA A 316 11.23 2.73 -13.21
CA ALA A 316 12.67 2.71 -12.88
C ALA A 316 13.53 2.97 -14.13
N ARG A 317 13.14 2.39 -15.27
CA ARG A 317 13.82 2.62 -16.56
C ARG A 317 13.61 4.04 -17.09
N ALA A 318 12.42 4.60 -16.93
CA ALA A 318 12.14 5.99 -17.31
C ALA A 318 12.92 7.02 -16.46
N LEU A 319 13.24 6.68 -15.20
CA LEU A 319 14.00 7.53 -14.29
C LEU A 319 15.50 7.19 -14.23
N SER A 320 15.98 6.31 -15.10
CA SER A 320 17.39 5.91 -15.11
C SER A 320 18.32 7.10 -15.41
N PRO A 321 19.45 7.26 -14.70
CA PRO A 321 19.98 6.40 -13.63
C PRO A 321 19.21 6.56 -12.32
N CYS A 322 18.88 5.45 -11.66
CA CYS A 322 18.07 5.49 -10.44
C CYS A 322 18.43 4.38 -9.43
N MET A 323 18.02 4.59 -8.18
CA MET A 323 17.99 3.55 -7.15
C MET A 323 16.56 2.98 -7.04
N LEU A 324 16.41 1.68 -7.24
CA LEU A 324 15.14 0.95 -7.04
C LEU A 324 15.20 0.08 -5.79
N ILE A 325 14.32 0.32 -4.83
CA ILE A 325 14.27 -0.37 -3.55
C ILE A 325 13.07 -1.31 -3.51
N LEU A 326 13.35 -2.58 -3.22
CA LEU A 326 12.39 -3.66 -3.10
C LEU A 326 12.48 -4.23 -1.68
N GLU A 327 11.77 -3.64 -0.73
CA GLU A 327 11.78 -4.11 0.65
C GLU A 327 10.86 -5.34 0.81
N ASP A 328 11.28 -6.30 1.64
CA ASP A 328 10.58 -7.56 1.87
C ASP A 328 10.16 -8.22 0.55
N VAL A 329 11.15 -8.47 -0.31
CA VAL A 329 10.95 -8.90 -1.70
C VAL A 329 10.18 -10.23 -1.81
N GLU A 330 10.08 -11.01 -0.73
CA GLU A 330 9.15 -12.14 -0.60
C GLU A 330 7.68 -11.77 -0.82
N THR A 331 7.28 -10.52 -0.56
CA THR A 331 5.92 -10.02 -0.80
C THR A 331 5.65 -9.76 -2.28
N ILE A 332 6.70 -9.48 -3.05
CA ILE A 332 6.67 -9.21 -4.49
C ILE A 332 6.88 -10.51 -5.27
N VAL A 333 7.79 -11.38 -4.81
CA VAL A 333 8.22 -12.62 -5.48
C VAL A 333 7.45 -13.82 -4.91
N THR A 334 6.21 -13.92 -5.34
CA THR A 334 5.30 -15.04 -5.06
C THR A 334 5.45 -16.14 -6.13
N PRO A 335 4.95 -17.37 -5.92
CA PRO A 335 4.95 -18.39 -6.96
C PRO A 335 4.37 -17.94 -8.32
N GLN A 336 3.38 -17.03 -8.28
CA GLN A 336 2.70 -16.51 -9.46
C GLN A 336 3.50 -15.41 -10.18
N THR A 337 4.19 -14.56 -9.42
CA THR A 337 4.91 -13.40 -9.96
C THR A 337 6.39 -13.66 -10.22
N ARG A 338 6.95 -14.73 -9.65
CA ARG A 338 8.38 -15.06 -9.66
C ARG A 338 9.03 -15.01 -11.04
N SER A 339 8.48 -15.76 -12.01
CA SER A 339 9.06 -15.82 -13.35
C SER A 339 9.05 -14.46 -14.04
N TYR A 340 7.99 -13.69 -13.83
CA TYR A 340 7.84 -12.35 -14.39
C TYR A 340 8.85 -11.37 -13.78
N PHE A 341 8.97 -11.35 -12.45
CA PHE A 341 9.96 -10.56 -11.72
C PHE A 341 11.39 -10.82 -12.20
N PHE A 342 11.75 -12.09 -12.43
CA PHE A 342 13.08 -12.42 -12.93
C PHE A 342 13.32 -12.04 -14.37
N ASN A 343 12.30 -12.09 -15.22
CA ASN A 343 12.42 -11.62 -16.59
C ASN A 343 12.69 -10.11 -16.63
N GLU A 344 12.00 -9.34 -15.78
CA GLU A 344 12.26 -7.89 -15.63
C GLU A 344 13.66 -7.61 -15.08
N MET A 345 14.14 -8.37 -14.10
CA MET A 345 15.50 -8.24 -13.53
C MET A 345 16.64 -8.64 -14.49
N ASP A 346 16.42 -9.71 -15.26
CA ASP A 346 17.40 -10.22 -16.22
C ASP A 346 17.55 -9.26 -17.41
N GLY A 347 16.54 -8.41 -17.67
CA GLY A 347 16.63 -7.32 -18.64
C GLY A 347 16.39 -7.77 -20.07
N LEU A 348 15.24 -8.41 -20.33
CA LEU A 348 14.74 -8.51 -21.72
C LEU A 348 14.59 -7.11 -22.36
N GLU A 349 14.36 -6.10 -21.53
CA GLU A 349 14.39 -4.68 -21.87
C GLU A 349 15.60 -4.00 -21.18
N ASN A 350 16.08 -2.86 -21.71
CA ASN A 350 17.33 -2.26 -21.25
C ASN A 350 17.22 -1.74 -19.80
N ASN A 351 18.01 -2.33 -18.89
CA ASN A 351 18.10 -1.98 -17.47
C ASN A 351 19.37 -1.17 -17.13
N ASP A 352 20.02 -0.55 -18.11
CA ASP A 352 21.17 0.33 -17.88
C ASP A 352 20.80 1.49 -16.93
N GLY A 353 21.71 1.77 -15.99
CA GLY A 353 21.59 2.77 -14.93
C GLY A 353 20.73 2.37 -13.73
N LEU A 354 20.19 1.14 -13.69
CA LEU A 354 19.40 0.66 -12.55
C LEU A 354 20.29 0.09 -11.44
N PHE A 355 20.20 0.70 -10.26
CA PHE A 355 20.79 0.18 -9.02
C PHE A 355 19.69 -0.38 -8.11
N ILE A 356 19.57 -1.70 -8.05
CA ILE A 356 18.47 -2.38 -7.37
C ILE A 356 18.94 -2.84 -5.99
N VAL A 357 18.24 -2.43 -4.93
CA VAL A 357 18.46 -2.89 -3.56
C VAL A 357 17.22 -3.63 -3.08
N ALA A 358 17.35 -4.95 -2.88
CA ALA A 358 16.30 -5.76 -2.32
C ALA A 358 16.63 -6.18 -0.88
N SER A 359 15.63 -6.24 -0.02
CA SER A 359 15.76 -6.86 1.31
C SER A 359 14.89 -8.10 1.41
N THR A 360 15.32 -9.06 2.22
CA THR A 360 14.52 -10.24 2.53
C THR A 360 14.79 -10.74 3.94
N ASN A 361 13.73 -11.26 4.57
CA ASN A 361 13.85 -12.04 5.80
C ASN A 361 13.89 -13.55 5.51
N PHE A 362 13.43 -13.98 4.34
CA PHE A 362 13.20 -15.39 4.00
C PHE A 362 13.93 -15.78 2.71
N LEU A 363 15.26 -15.86 2.77
CA LEU A 363 16.07 -16.17 1.59
C LEU A 363 15.73 -17.56 1.01
N GLU A 364 15.32 -18.51 1.85
CA GLU A 364 14.90 -19.85 1.45
C GLU A 364 13.54 -19.90 0.74
N ARG A 365 12.64 -18.94 1.02
CA ARG A 365 11.34 -18.82 0.32
C ARG A 365 11.50 -18.20 -1.06
N LEU A 366 12.51 -17.33 -1.19
CA LEU A 366 13.02 -16.90 -2.48
C LEU A 366 13.72 -18.08 -3.14
N ASP A 367 13.18 -18.57 -4.25
CA ASP A 367 13.68 -19.73 -5.00
C ASP A 367 15.21 -19.84 -4.99
N THR A 368 15.75 -21.06 -4.89
CA THR A 368 17.17 -21.38 -5.08
C THR A 368 17.81 -20.68 -6.29
N GLY A 369 17.03 -20.31 -7.32
CA GLY A 369 17.47 -19.51 -8.46
C GLY A 369 17.96 -18.09 -8.14
N LEU A 370 17.40 -17.41 -7.12
CA LEU A 370 17.78 -16.04 -6.71
C LEU A 370 19.18 -15.98 -6.09
N SER A 371 19.47 -16.95 -5.23
CA SER A 371 20.74 -17.03 -4.53
C SER A 371 21.86 -17.62 -5.39
N LYS A 372 21.53 -18.39 -6.43
CA LYS A 372 22.54 -19.10 -7.25
C LYS A 372 22.89 -18.45 -8.59
N ARG A 373 22.10 -17.50 -9.10
CA ARG A 373 22.39 -16.81 -10.37
C ARG A 373 23.10 -15.47 -10.14
N PRO A 374 24.38 -15.32 -10.56
CA PRO A 374 25.16 -14.11 -10.30
C PRO A 374 24.64 -12.84 -11.00
N SER A 375 23.83 -12.96 -12.06
CA SER A 375 23.41 -11.83 -12.91
C SER A 375 22.28 -10.95 -12.36
N ARG A 376 21.62 -11.37 -11.26
CA ARG A 376 20.43 -10.70 -10.70
C ARG A 376 20.76 -9.87 -9.47
N PHE A 377 21.29 -10.53 -8.45
CA PHE A 377 21.86 -9.89 -7.26
C PHE A 377 23.30 -10.36 -7.12
N ASP A 378 24.19 -9.57 -7.71
CA ASP A 378 25.61 -9.86 -7.80
C ASP A 378 26.35 -9.61 -6.47
N ARG A 379 25.75 -8.80 -5.58
CA ARG A 379 26.26 -8.55 -4.22
C ARG A 379 25.22 -8.93 -3.17
N LYS A 380 25.65 -9.66 -2.15
CA LYS A 380 24.78 -10.13 -1.06
C LYS A 380 25.38 -9.74 0.28
N TYR A 381 24.63 -8.97 1.05
CA TYR A 381 25.04 -8.50 2.37
C TYR A 381 24.28 -9.25 3.44
N LEU A 382 25.04 -9.86 4.34
CA LEU A 382 24.50 -10.53 5.52
C LEU A 382 24.32 -9.49 6.62
N PHE A 383 23.11 -9.43 7.18
CA PHE A 383 22.79 -8.68 8.38
C PHE A 383 22.60 -9.67 9.55
N PRO A 384 23.68 -9.99 10.28
CA PRO A 384 23.63 -10.93 11.40
C PRO A 384 22.84 -10.35 12.57
N LEU A 385 22.64 -11.16 13.61
CA LEU A 385 22.21 -10.62 14.89
C LEU A 385 23.33 -9.78 15.50
N PRO A 386 22.99 -8.70 16.24
CA PRO A 386 24.01 -7.85 16.81
C PRO A 386 24.84 -8.62 17.83
N ASN A 387 26.15 -8.52 17.70
CA ASN A 387 27.07 -9.04 18.70
C ASN A 387 27.00 -8.19 19.98
N GLU A 388 27.64 -8.63 21.06
CA GLU A 388 27.58 -7.94 22.36
C GLU A 388 28.10 -6.49 22.30
N HIS A 389 29.12 -6.23 21.48
CA HIS A 389 29.61 -4.86 21.26
C HIS A 389 28.56 -3.99 20.56
N GLU A 390 27.91 -4.48 19.50
CA GLU A 390 26.84 -3.77 18.80
C GLU A 390 25.60 -3.55 19.68
N ARG A 391 25.24 -4.53 20.52
CA ARG A 391 24.19 -4.36 21.54
C ARG A 391 24.57 -3.31 22.57
N THR A 392 25.85 -3.27 22.99
CA THR A 392 26.37 -2.22 23.90
C THR A 392 26.23 -0.84 23.27
N LEU A 393 26.60 -0.68 21.99
CA LEU A 393 26.41 0.58 21.26
C LEU A 393 24.93 0.98 21.18
N TYR A 394 24.02 0.01 21.04
CA TYR A 394 22.58 0.27 21.05
C TYR A 394 22.07 0.72 22.43
N CYS A 395 22.56 0.12 23.51
CA CYS A 395 22.27 0.57 24.87
C CYS A 395 22.84 1.97 25.14
N GLU A 396 24.03 2.29 24.64
CA GLU A 396 24.63 3.63 24.71
C GLU A 396 23.79 4.67 23.93
N TYR A 397 23.24 4.30 22.77
CA TYR A 397 22.30 5.13 22.05
C TYR A 397 21.07 5.48 22.90
N TRP A 398 20.48 4.51 23.61
CA TRP A 398 19.37 4.76 24.53
C TRP A 398 19.79 5.63 25.73
N ARG A 399 20.99 5.42 26.27
CA ARG A 399 21.55 6.28 27.33
C ARG A 399 21.63 7.73 26.87
N HIS A 400 22.14 7.99 25.68
CA HIS A 400 22.20 9.34 25.10
C HIS A 400 20.81 9.92 24.84
N LYS A 401 19.87 9.12 24.33
CA LYS A 401 18.49 9.53 24.08
C LYS A 401 17.75 9.91 25.38
N LEU A 402 18.07 9.26 26.49
CA LEU A 402 17.45 9.50 27.79
C LEU A 402 18.23 10.51 28.66
N ALA A 403 19.38 11.01 28.20
CA ALA A 403 20.25 11.88 29.00
C ALA A 403 19.58 13.19 29.49
N SER A 404 18.55 13.67 28.78
CA SER A 404 17.77 14.85 29.20
C SER A 404 16.70 14.54 30.24
N ASN A 405 16.38 13.26 30.47
CA ASN A 405 15.35 12.83 31.40
C ASN A 405 15.93 12.68 32.82
N LYS A 406 15.64 13.64 33.70
CA LYS A 406 16.13 13.64 35.08
C LYS A 406 15.50 12.56 35.96
N ALA A 407 14.39 11.96 35.55
CA ALA A 407 13.70 10.92 36.32
C ALA A 407 14.36 9.55 36.18
N ILE A 408 15.23 9.35 35.18
CA ILE A 408 15.82 8.04 34.88
C ILE A 408 17.33 8.13 35.02
N GLU A 409 17.86 7.44 36.01
CA GLU A 409 19.31 7.29 36.18
C GLU A 409 19.82 6.17 35.26
N PHE A 410 20.68 6.53 34.31
CA PHE A 410 21.28 5.57 33.37
C PHE A 410 22.80 5.77 33.32
N PRO A 411 23.55 5.23 34.29
CA PRO A 411 25.00 5.33 34.32
C PRO A 411 25.62 4.45 33.24
N LYS A 412 26.85 4.79 32.84
CA LYS A 412 27.55 4.19 31.69
C LYS A 412 27.76 2.67 31.85
N GLN A 413 27.86 2.19 33.08
CA GLN A 413 28.10 0.79 33.44
C GLN A 413 26.91 -0.11 33.08
N LEU A 414 25.69 0.43 33.01
CA LEU A 414 24.51 -0.36 32.64
C LEU A 414 24.52 -0.77 31.16
N SER A 415 25.11 0.01 30.26
CA SER A 415 25.10 -0.32 28.82
C SER A 415 25.79 -1.67 28.51
N PRO A 416 27.02 -1.95 28.96
CA PRO A 416 27.62 -3.28 28.77
C PRO A 416 26.89 -4.38 29.54
N ALA A 417 26.38 -4.11 30.75
CA ALA A 417 25.64 -5.10 31.53
C ALA A 417 24.33 -5.53 30.84
N MET A 418 23.56 -4.58 30.31
CA MET A 418 22.33 -4.82 29.55
C MET A 418 22.62 -5.61 28.27
N ALA A 419 23.72 -5.30 27.58
CA ALA A 419 24.14 -6.03 26.39
C ALA A 419 24.55 -7.48 26.70
N HIS A 420 25.20 -7.69 27.85
CA HIS A 420 25.63 -9.00 28.33
C HIS A 420 24.45 -9.93 28.61
N ILE A 421 23.40 -9.43 29.29
CA ILE A 421 22.21 -10.21 29.63
C ILE A 421 21.20 -10.35 28.48
N THR A 422 21.49 -9.84 27.28
CA THR A 422 20.60 -9.91 26.10
C THR A 422 21.23 -10.66 24.92
N PRO A 423 21.88 -11.83 25.11
CA PRO A 423 22.41 -12.60 23.99
C PRO A 423 21.29 -12.93 23.00
N HIS A 424 21.62 -12.91 21.71
CA HIS A 424 20.73 -13.22 20.58
C HIS A 424 19.54 -12.26 20.36
N PHE A 425 19.40 -11.18 21.14
CA PHE A 425 18.38 -10.17 20.87
C PHE A 425 18.72 -9.40 19.59
N SER A 426 17.74 -9.21 18.69
CA SER A 426 17.87 -8.22 17.61
C SER A 426 17.74 -6.80 18.16
N PHE A 427 18.08 -5.79 17.35
CA PHE A 427 17.83 -4.40 17.74
C PHE A 427 16.34 -4.11 17.98
N ALA A 428 15.43 -4.81 17.31
CA ALA A 428 13.99 -4.67 17.57
C ALA A 428 13.60 -5.24 18.94
N PHE A 429 14.18 -6.38 19.34
CA PHE A 429 13.95 -6.95 20.68
C PHE A 429 14.55 -6.07 21.78
N LEU A 430 15.75 -5.53 21.56
CA LEU A 430 16.32 -4.52 22.48
C LEU A 430 15.43 -3.28 22.55
N GLN A 431 14.91 -2.80 21.41
CA GLN A 431 13.98 -1.67 21.38
C GLN A 431 12.73 -1.96 22.23
N GLU A 432 12.14 -3.13 22.06
CA GLU A 432 10.97 -3.56 22.82
C GLU A 432 11.28 -3.61 24.32
N CYS A 433 12.41 -4.22 24.71
CA CYS A 433 12.85 -4.30 26.10
C CYS A 433 12.99 -2.89 26.71
N PHE A 434 13.65 -1.96 26.02
CA PHE A 434 13.76 -0.57 26.48
C PHE A 434 12.39 0.11 26.59
N VAL A 435 11.52 -0.02 25.57
CA VAL A 435 10.21 0.62 25.58
C VAL A 435 9.35 0.08 26.72
N ALA A 436 9.28 -1.23 26.91
CA ALA A 436 8.55 -1.87 28.00
C ALA A 436 9.07 -1.41 29.36
N THR A 437 10.39 -1.43 29.55
CA THR A 437 11.05 -0.93 30.77
C THR A 437 10.66 0.50 31.09
N LEU A 438 10.73 1.40 30.10
CA LEU A 438 10.43 2.82 30.30
C LEU A 438 8.94 3.07 30.60
N LEU A 439 8.03 2.27 30.03
CA LEU A 439 6.60 2.38 30.31
C LEU A 439 6.26 1.92 31.73
N ILE A 440 6.91 0.88 32.24
CA ILE A 440 6.75 0.41 33.62
C ILE A 440 7.25 1.50 34.60
N LEU A 441 8.47 2.02 34.36
CA LEU A 441 9.02 3.11 35.16
C LEU A 441 8.12 4.36 35.15
N ALA A 442 7.50 4.68 34.02
CA ALA A 442 6.60 5.83 33.92
C ALA A 442 5.27 5.63 34.66
N ARG A 443 4.83 4.39 34.85
CA ARG A 443 3.56 4.06 35.54
C ARG A 443 3.70 3.89 37.05
N GLN A 444 4.92 3.80 37.57
CA GLN A 444 5.17 3.51 39.00
C GLN A 444 4.43 2.24 39.47
N GLU A 445 4.30 1.22 38.61
CA GLU A 445 3.73 -0.06 39.01
C GLU A 445 4.73 -0.76 39.96
N GLU A 446 4.37 -0.89 41.24
CA GLU A 446 5.20 -1.48 42.31
C GLU A 446 5.39 -3.01 42.22
N ASP A 447 4.84 -3.67 41.19
CA ASP A 447 4.81 -5.13 41.10
C ASP A 447 6.07 -5.74 40.44
N LEU A 448 7.26 -5.41 40.96
CA LEU A 448 8.42 -6.27 40.74
C LEU A 448 8.58 -7.21 41.93
N ASP A 449 8.32 -8.49 41.67
CA ASP A 449 8.54 -9.61 42.58
C ASP A 449 10.00 -9.54 43.11
N GLU A 450 10.20 -9.08 44.35
CA GLU A 450 11.50 -8.89 45.04
C GLU A 450 12.26 -10.20 45.29
N THR A 451 11.94 -11.29 44.60
CA THR A 451 12.39 -12.64 44.95
C THR A 451 13.71 -13.08 44.27
N VAL A 452 14.47 -12.15 43.67
CA VAL A 452 15.81 -12.44 43.16
C VAL A 452 16.88 -11.81 44.06
N VAL A 453 17.28 -12.56 45.09
CA VAL A 453 18.47 -12.24 45.91
C VAL A 453 19.72 -12.56 45.11
N ASP A 454 20.08 -11.65 44.19
CA ASP A 454 21.34 -11.68 43.47
C ASP A 454 22.20 -10.51 43.95
N HIS A 455 23.43 -10.77 44.35
CA HIS A 455 24.39 -9.74 44.80
C HIS A 455 25.02 -9.03 43.60
N ASP A 456 24.18 -8.47 42.74
CA ASP A 456 24.60 -7.62 41.64
C ASP A 456 24.63 -6.16 42.13
N GLU A 457 25.81 -5.53 42.15
CA GLU A 457 25.98 -4.14 42.55
C GLU A 457 25.10 -3.19 41.72
N LEU A 458 24.73 -3.59 40.50
CA LEU A 458 23.85 -2.82 39.62
C LEU A 458 22.38 -2.83 40.06
N ASN A 459 21.98 -3.70 40.99
CA ASN A 459 20.62 -3.74 41.53
C ASN A 459 20.21 -2.47 42.29
N GLU A 460 21.15 -1.57 42.60
CA GLU A 460 20.84 -0.24 43.13
C GLU A 460 20.03 0.60 42.12
N TYR A 461 20.26 0.42 40.81
CA TYR A 461 19.57 1.17 39.77
C TYR A 461 18.21 0.56 39.44
N GLU A 462 17.14 1.33 39.60
CA GLU A 462 15.78 0.90 39.27
C GLU A 462 15.64 0.49 37.79
N LEU A 463 16.25 1.27 36.89
CA LEU A 463 16.30 0.97 35.46
C LEU A 463 16.89 -0.41 35.18
N TRP A 464 17.94 -0.82 35.91
CA TRP A 464 18.56 -2.14 35.75
C TRP A 464 17.62 -3.26 36.16
N ARG A 465 17.02 -3.15 37.34
CA ARG A 465 16.09 -4.18 37.87
C ARG A 465 14.92 -4.43 36.93
N VAL A 466 14.27 -3.35 36.47
CA VAL A 466 13.13 -3.45 35.54
C VAL A 466 13.60 -4.01 34.20
N PHE A 467 14.71 -3.50 33.63
CA PHE A 467 15.22 -3.99 32.34
C PHE A 467 15.57 -5.48 32.37
N ARG A 468 16.24 -5.94 33.44
CA ARG A 468 16.60 -7.35 33.61
C ARG A 468 15.34 -8.23 33.64
N SER A 469 14.34 -7.84 34.42
CA SER A 469 13.05 -8.53 34.48
C SER A 469 12.37 -8.59 33.10
N GLN A 470 12.34 -7.47 32.36
CA GLN A 470 11.76 -7.43 31.01
C GLN A 470 12.54 -8.27 29.99
N ALA A 471 13.86 -8.29 30.07
CA ALA A 471 14.69 -9.13 29.20
C ALA A 471 14.41 -10.63 29.44
N ASP A 472 14.23 -11.04 30.69
CA ASP A 472 13.89 -12.43 31.03
C ASP A 472 12.48 -12.81 30.59
N ILE A 473 11.50 -11.90 30.68
CA ILE A 473 10.14 -12.11 30.16
C ILE A 473 10.18 -12.29 28.64
N LEU A 474 10.81 -11.37 27.92
CA LEU A 474 10.91 -11.44 26.45
C LEU A 474 11.64 -12.70 25.98
N ARG A 475 12.64 -13.17 26.73
CA ARG A 475 13.33 -14.44 26.43
C ARG A 475 12.39 -15.63 26.56
N LYS A 476 11.62 -15.73 27.64
CA LYS A 476 10.64 -16.81 27.84
C LYS A 476 9.53 -16.79 26.77
N GLU A 477 9.09 -15.60 26.35
CA GLU A 477 8.12 -15.49 25.26
C GLU A 477 8.65 -16.01 23.92
N VAL A 478 9.92 -15.73 23.63
CA VAL A 478 10.62 -16.25 22.46
C VAL A 478 10.68 -17.77 22.49
N GLU A 479 11.20 -18.34 23.59
CA GLU A 479 11.36 -19.79 23.76
C GLU A 479 9.99 -20.50 23.68
N SER A 480 8.95 -19.94 24.30
CA SER A 480 7.59 -20.53 24.26
C SER A 480 6.92 -20.47 22.89
N LYS A 481 7.23 -19.46 22.05
CA LYS A 481 6.75 -19.39 20.66
C LYS A 481 7.44 -20.45 19.81
N GLU A 482 8.74 -20.68 20.02
CA GLU A 482 9.50 -21.72 19.33
C GLU A 482 8.95 -23.13 19.61
N GLU A 483 8.60 -23.44 20.86
CA GLU A 483 7.99 -24.73 21.23
C GLU A 483 6.63 -24.98 20.54
N ARG A 484 5.81 -23.93 20.40
CA ARG A 484 4.50 -23.99 19.72
C ARG A 484 4.64 -24.17 18.20
N GLU A 485 5.62 -23.53 17.58
CA GLU A 485 5.86 -23.65 16.15
C GLU A 485 6.48 -25.02 15.80
N SER A 486 7.41 -25.52 16.61
CA SER A 486 8.06 -26.83 16.42
C SER A 486 7.06 -28.00 16.58
N SER A 487 6.15 -27.91 17.56
CA SER A 487 5.06 -28.90 17.75
C SER A 487 4.00 -28.87 16.64
N THR A 488 3.82 -27.73 15.97
CA THR A 488 2.88 -27.59 14.85
C THR A 488 3.46 -28.18 13.56
N VAL A 489 4.76 -27.98 13.31
CA VAL A 489 5.47 -28.52 12.14
C VAL A 489 5.61 -30.05 12.20
N THR A 490 5.84 -30.63 13.38
CA THR A 490 5.93 -32.09 13.56
C THR A 490 4.60 -32.83 13.30
N ASN A 491 3.45 -32.18 13.52
CA ASN A 491 2.14 -32.77 13.23
C ASN A 491 1.72 -32.72 11.74
N VAL A 492 2.41 -31.92 10.92
CA VAL A 492 2.10 -31.75 9.48
C VAL A 492 3.02 -32.59 8.58
N LEU A 493 4.16 -33.07 9.10
CA LEU A 493 5.14 -33.87 8.37
C LEU A 493 5.09 -35.37 8.74
N MET A 494 3.98 -36.03 8.44
CA MET A 494 3.96 -37.50 8.26
C MET A 494 3.24 -37.84 6.94
N PRO A 495 3.98 -38.12 5.85
CA PRO A 495 3.38 -38.60 4.61
C PRO A 495 2.97 -40.07 4.78
N GLY A 496 1.75 -40.40 4.38
CA GLY A 496 1.17 -41.73 4.52
C GLY A 496 1.93 -42.83 3.77
N ASN A 497 1.75 -44.06 4.24
CA ASN A 497 2.00 -45.27 3.44
C ASN A 497 0.81 -46.24 3.62
N PRO A 498 0.34 -46.94 2.56
CA PRO A 498 -0.97 -47.57 2.53
C PRO A 498 -0.96 -49.05 2.94
N LEU A 499 -2.12 -49.48 3.48
CA LEU A 499 -2.69 -50.85 3.52
C LEU A 499 -1.86 -52.00 4.12
N ALA A 500 -2.26 -52.45 5.32
CA ALA A 500 -2.40 -53.87 5.68
C ALA A 500 -3.29 -54.03 6.93
N GLY A 501 -4.39 -54.78 6.82
CA GLY A 501 -5.25 -55.12 7.95
C GLY A 501 -4.74 -56.36 8.71
N ALA A 502 -4.96 -56.40 10.02
CA ALA A 502 -5.16 -57.64 10.79
C ALA A 502 -5.58 -57.33 12.25
N TYR A 503 -6.54 -58.11 12.73
CA TYR A 503 -7.03 -58.24 14.10
C TYR A 503 -5.94 -58.48 15.16
N ARG A 504 -6.11 -57.89 16.37
CA ARG A 504 -6.02 -58.54 17.70
C ARG A 504 -6.30 -57.51 18.80
N ALA A 505 -7.45 -57.56 19.48
CA ALA A 505 -7.75 -58.37 20.67
C ALA A 505 -7.07 -57.86 21.96
N SER A 506 -7.90 -57.17 22.76
CA SER A 506 -8.02 -57.19 24.23
C SER A 506 -6.76 -57.22 25.12
N ARG A 507 -6.72 -56.25 26.04
CA ARG A 507 -6.72 -56.49 27.50
C ARG A 507 -6.97 -55.19 28.26
N GLN A 508 -8.15 -55.08 28.88
CA GLN A 508 -8.30 -54.28 30.09
C GLN A 508 -7.60 -54.99 31.25
N PRO A 509 -7.32 -54.26 32.34
CA PRO A 509 -8.06 -54.59 33.55
C PRO A 509 -8.75 -53.37 34.19
N SER A 510 -9.92 -53.71 34.69
CA SER A 510 -10.89 -52.96 35.50
C SER A 510 -10.34 -52.42 36.82
N SER A 511 -10.85 -51.27 37.30
CA SER A 511 -11.79 -51.25 38.45
C SER A 511 -12.35 -49.84 38.78
N ARG A 512 -13.67 -49.71 38.57
CA ARG A 512 -14.73 -49.03 39.37
C ARG A 512 -14.43 -47.66 40.02
N LEU A 513 -15.03 -46.56 39.54
CA LEU A 513 -16.40 -46.04 39.75
C LEU A 513 -16.49 -45.02 40.92
N SER A 514 -16.58 -43.73 40.59
CA SER A 514 -17.65 -42.82 41.04
C SER A 514 -17.67 -41.57 40.14
N ALA A 515 -18.84 -40.95 40.05
CA ALA A 515 -19.37 -40.26 38.87
C ALA A 515 -19.27 -38.72 38.90
N VAL A 516 -19.84 -38.15 37.83
CA VAL A 516 -20.26 -36.74 37.58
C VAL A 516 -19.21 -35.93 36.81
N GLY A 517 -19.42 -35.47 35.58
CA GLY A 517 -20.60 -35.40 34.72
C GLY A 517 -20.55 -34.10 33.92
N GLY A 518 -20.47 -34.17 32.58
CA GLY A 518 -20.54 -32.99 31.71
C GLY A 518 -19.70 -33.11 30.44
N LYS A 519 -20.27 -33.73 29.40
CA LYS A 519 -19.73 -33.70 28.03
C LYS A 519 -20.06 -32.37 27.36
N THR A 520 -19.12 -31.81 26.61
CA THR A 520 -19.41 -30.85 25.53
C THR A 520 -18.69 -31.33 24.28
N GLU A 521 -19.44 -31.94 23.38
CA GLU A 521 -19.03 -32.23 22.00
C GLU A 521 -19.36 -30.99 21.14
N LEU A 522 -18.41 -30.52 20.34
CA LEU A 522 -18.58 -29.49 19.31
C LEU A 522 -19.13 -30.14 18.02
N PRO A 523 -20.32 -29.75 17.52
CA PRO A 523 -20.81 -30.24 16.23
C PRO A 523 -20.30 -29.40 15.06
N SER A 524 -20.00 -30.08 13.97
CA SER A 524 -19.57 -29.57 12.66
C SER A 524 -20.56 -28.60 12.03
N LEU A 525 -20.06 -27.44 11.58
CA LEU A 525 -20.74 -26.50 10.69
C LEU A 525 -20.84 -27.09 9.28
N LEU A 526 -21.94 -27.78 8.96
CA LEU A 526 -22.48 -27.94 7.59
C LEU A 526 -23.75 -28.82 7.62
N ALA A 527 -24.85 -28.25 8.12
CA ALA A 527 -26.19 -28.68 7.74
C ALA A 527 -27.21 -27.60 8.16
N HIS A 528 -28.19 -27.36 7.29
CA HIS A 528 -29.38 -26.49 7.45
C HIS A 528 -29.26 -25.07 6.90
N ALA A 529 -29.25 -25.00 5.56
CA ALA A 529 -30.03 -23.99 4.88
C ALA A 529 -31.51 -24.41 4.86
N ARG A 530 -32.43 -23.42 4.96
CA ARG A 530 -33.90 -23.46 5.06
C ARG A 530 -34.37 -23.67 6.51
N THR A 531 -35.12 -22.78 7.15
CA THR A 531 -36.30 -22.00 6.72
C THR A 531 -36.48 -20.69 7.53
N GLU A 532 -37.12 -19.69 6.92
CA GLU A 532 -37.98 -18.62 7.48
C GLU A 532 -37.87 -18.26 8.98
N ASP A 533 -37.33 -17.08 9.29
CA ASP A 533 -38.01 -16.08 10.14
C ASP A 533 -37.26 -14.72 10.04
N THR A 534 -37.84 -13.76 9.31
CA THR A 534 -37.34 -12.39 9.22
C THR A 534 -37.83 -11.60 10.42
N GLY A 535 -37.04 -11.55 11.49
CA GLY A 535 -37.35 -10.69 12.62
C GLY A 535 -36.34 -10.81 13.75
N LYS A 536 -35.53 -9.74 13.92
CA LYS A 536 -34.56 -9.47 15.00
C LYS A 536 -33.14 -9.98 14.78
N LEU A 537 -32.26 -9.10 14.28
CA LEU A 537 -30.84 -9.08 14.60
C LEU A 537 -30.26 -7.67 14.40
N LEU A 538 -30.50 -6.80 15.39
CA LEU A 538 -29.59 -5.73 15.82
C LEU A 538 -29.90 -5.48 17.32
N PRO A 539 -28.94 -5.64 18.25
CA PRO A 539 -29.15 -5.25 19.63
C PRO A 539 -29.24 -3.72 19.73
N ALA A 540 -30.23 -3.23 20.48
CA ALA A 540 -30.45 -1.83 20.75
C ALA A 540 -29.21 -1.21 21.42
N LEU A 541 -28.59 -0.24 20.76
CA LEU A 541 -27.59 0.64 21.37
C LEU A 541 -28.32 1.58 22.33
N SER A 542 -28.40 1.17 23.60
CA SER A 542 -28.75 2.05 24.71
C SER A 542 -27.49 2.73 25.23
N ALA A 543 -27.17 3.89 24.68
CA ALA A 543 -26.32 4.88 25.34
C ALA A 543 -26.85 6.26 24.92
N GLN A 544 -27.19 7.07 25.92
CA GLN A 544 -27.66 8.44 25.77
C GLN A 544 -26.61 9.25 24.99
N PHE A 545 -26.86 9.45 23.69
CA PHE A 545 -26.15 10.46 22.92
C PHE A 545 -26.81 11.81 23.21
N ASP A 546 -26.09 12.64 23.96
CA ASP A 546 -26.38 14.07 24.08
C ASP A 546 -26.27 14.69 22.68
N LYS A 547 -27.36 15.30 22.21
CA LYS A 547 -27.46 15.89 20.86
C LYS A 547 -26.93 17.32 20.80
N SER A 548 -26.26 17.82 21.83
CA SER A 548 -25.94 19.25 21.94
C SER A 548 -24.46 19.64 21.96
N GLU A 549 -23.51 18.70 21.85
CA GLU A 549 -22.08 19.05 21.73
C GLU A 549 -21.47 18.39 20.49
N HIS A 550 -20.83 19.22 19.65
CA HIS A 550 -20.16 18.90 18.37
C HIS A 550 -21.02 18.93 17.10
N ILE A 551 -21.72 20.05 16.89
CA ILE A 551 -21.82 20.62 15.55
C ILE A 551 -20.71 21.68 15.45
N ASN A 552 -19.75 21.44 14.57
CA ASN A 552 -18.83 22.49 14.14
C ASN A 552 -19.67 23.53 13.36
N GLU A 553 -19.95 24.68 13.97
CA GLU A 553 -20.79 25.75 13.39
C GLU A 553 -20.28 26.23 12.02
N THR A 554 -19.01 26.00 11.69
CA THR A 554 -18.44 26.36 10.37
C THR A 554 -18.92 25.46 9.22
N ALA A 555 -19.55 24.31 9.48
CA ALA A 555 -20.02 23.39 8.45
C ALA A 555 -21.49 23.61 8.04
N TYR A 556 -22.23 24.51 8.71
CA TYR A 556 -23.63 24.81 8.37
C TYR A 556 -23.79 26.04 7.47
N GLU A 557 -22.84 26.97 7.47
CA GLU A 557 -22.91 28.19 6.64
C GLU A 557 -22.55 28.00 5.16
N MET A 558 -22.06 26.82 4.75
CA MET A 558 -21.82 26.48 3.32
C MET A 558 -22.97 25.70 2.66
N ARG A 559 -24.20 25.83 3.18
CA ARG A 559 -25.42 25.35 2.53
C ARG A 559 -26.50 26.43 2.51
N ILE A 560 -26.26 27.51 1.77
CA ILE A 560 -27.29 28.27 1.02
C ILE A 560 -26.72 28.54 -0.37
#